data_AF-A0A3D0X9H9-F1
#
_entry.id   AF-A0A3D0X9H9-F1
#
_cell.length_a   1.000
_cell.length_b   1.000
_cell.length_c   1.000
_cell.angle_alpha   90.00
_cell.angle_beta   90.00
_cell.angle_gamma   90.00
#
_symmetry.space_group_name_H-M   'P 1'
#
loop_
_entity.id
_entity.type
_entity.pdbx_description
1 polymer ?
#
loop_
_entity_poly.entity_id
_entity_poly.type
_entity_poly.pdbx_seq_one_letter_code
_entity_poly.pdbx_strand_id
1 'polypeptide(L)'
;MKKKILIIGLAVLIAVCGVSTFFHIKNKVESDNNKKMYESVAEEVSATEESATPTPTKAPVNPYTDNTTVSGGSVNGGASGGSYDSYTTNMNPSANPDMVGWIKINDTVINYPVMQTKKIPDYYLNHDFYKNESVYGCPYVQANCDVDAPSDNVIIYAHHMNDGS
;
A
#
# COMPACT_ATOMS: atom_id res chain seq x y z
N MET A 1 48.03 -17.92 19.31
CA MET A 1 46.95 -18.62 18.57
C MET A 1 45.56 -18.22 19.07
N LYS A 2 45.28 -18.28 20.38
CA LYS A 2 43.99 -17.90 20.98
C LYS A 2 43.50 -16.48 20.62
N LYS A 3 44.39 -15.47 20.63
CA LYS A 3 44.04 -14.08 20.25
C LYS A 3 43.59 -13.94 18.79
N LYS A 4 44.18 -14.69 17.85
CA LYS A 4 43.82 -14.65 16.43
C LYS A 4 42.44 -15.28 16.19
N ILE A 5 42.16 -16.39 16.88
CA ILE A 5 40.83 -17.05 16.85
C ILE A 5 39.76 -16.12 17.42
N LEU A 6 40.07 -15.40 18.50
CA LEU A 6 39.13 -14.45 19.13
C LEU A 6 38.83 -13.25 18.21
N ILE A 7 39.84 -12.71 17.53
CA ILE A 7 39.67 -11.63 16.55
C ILE A 7 38.79 -12.08 15.36
N ILE A 8 39.01 -13.30 14.85
CA ILE A 8 38.19 -13.85 13.76
C ILE A 8 36.74 -14.06 14.23
N GLY A 9 36.54 -14.61 15.43
CA GLY A 9 35.20 -14.76 16.00
C GLY A 9 34.47 -13.43 16.18
N LEU A 10 35.18 -12.38 16.63
CA LEU A 10 34.61 -11.04 16.78
C LEU A 10 34.23 -10.42 15.43
N ALA A 11 35.05 -10.60 14.39
CA ALA A 11 34.74 -10.09 13.04
C ALA A 11 33.49 -10.76 12.46
N VAL A 12 33.33 -12.07 12.66
CA VAL A 12 32.13 -12.81 12.23
C VAL A 12 30.90 -12.33 12.99
N LEU A 13 31.00 -12.13 14.31
CA LEU A 13 29.90 -11.61 15.12
C LEU A 13 29.45 -10.23 14.63
N ILE A 14 30.38 -9.31 14.38
CA ILE A 14 30.08 -7.97 13.87
C ILE A 14 29.40 -8.05 12.50
N ALA A 15 29.83 -8.95 11.61
CA ALA A 15 29.20 -9.14 10.31
C ALA A 15 27.75 -9.64 10.45
N VAL A 16 27.50 -10.63 11.31
CA VAL A 16 26.15 -11.17 11.56
C VAL A 16 25.24 -10.10 12.18
N CYS A 17 25.72 -9.39 13.20
CA CYS A 17 24.98 -8.30 13.83
C CYS A 17 24.70 -7.17 12.83
N GLY A 18 25.67 -6.82 11.97
CA GLY A 18 25.51 -5.77 10.95
C GLY A 18 24.46 -6.11 9.90
N VAL A 19 24.41 -7.36 9.43
CA VAL A 19 23.34 -7.82 8.52
C VAL A 19 21.98 -7.75 9.21
N SER A 20 21.90 -8.22 10.46
CA SER A 20 20.64 -8.20 11.23
C SER A 20 20.12 -6.78 11.48
N THR A 21 20.98 -5.83 11.85
CA THR A 21 20.60 -4.43 12.06
C THR A 21 20.21 -3.74 10.76
N PHE A 22 20.88 -4.06 9.63
CA PHE A 22 20.50 -3.57 8.32
C PHE A 22 19.06 -3.95 7.95
N PHE A 23 18.66 -5.21 8.14
CA PHE A 23 17.28 -5.65 7.91
C PHE A 23 16.27 -4.91 8.80
N HIS A 24 16.57 -4.74 10.09
CA HIS A 24 15.70 -3.99 11.00
C HIS A 24 15.51 -2.52 10.59
N ILE A 25 16.59 -1.87 10.15
CA ILE A 25 16.53 -0.48 9.66
C ILE A 25 15.72 -0.42 8.38
N LYS A 26 15.97 -1.32 7.43
CA LYS A 26 15.23 -1.37 6.16
C LYS A 26 13.73 -1.53 6.38
N ASN A 27 13.32 -2.50 7.19
CA ASN A 27 11.90 -2.72 7.48
C ASN A 27 11.25 -1.46 8.08
N LYS A 28 11.92 -0.80 9.06
CA LYS A 28 11.34 0.39 9.69
C LYS A 28 11.20 1.58 8.73
N VAL A 29 12.22 1.80 7.90
CA VAL A 29 12.21 2.87 6.89
C VAL A 29 11.09 2.62 5.86
N GLU A 30 10.88 1.36 5.47
CA GLU A 30 9.80 0.97 4.56
C GLU A 30 8.41 1.27 5.13
N SER A 31 8.17 1.00 6.44
CA SER A 31 6.92 1.39 7.10
C SER A 31 6.66 2.89 6.99
N ASP A 32 7.66 3.70 7.38
CA ASP A 32 7.52 5.16 7.43
C ASP A 32 7.25 5.73 6.04
N ASN A 33 7.86 5.15 5.01
CA ASN A 33 7.66 5.57 3.62
C ASN A 33 6.28 5.20 3.10
N ASN A 34 5.81 3.97 3.35
CA ASN A 34 4.47 3.53 2.97
C ASN A 34 3.41 4.41 3.64
N LYS A 35 3.51 4.60 4.96
CA LYS A 35 2.57 5.43 5.73
C LYS A 35 2.48 6.85 5.20
N LYS A 36 3.62 7.53 5.02
CA LYS A 36 3.66 8.91 4.49
C LYS A 36 3.08 9.00 3.08
N MET A 37 3.33 8.01 2.24
CA MET A 37 2.82 8.00 0.87
C MET A 37 1.29 8.00 0.83
N TYR A 38 0.67 7.16 1.67
CA TYR A 38 -0.77 7.04 1.71
C TYR A 38 -1.46 8.24 2.38
N GLU A 39 -0.90 8.78 3.46
CA GLU A 39 -1.44 9.99 4.13
C GLU A 39 -1.54 11.19 3.19
N SER A 40 -0.51 11.42 2.37
CA SER A 40 -0.47 12.57 1.44
C SER A 40 -1.56 12.51 0.37
N VAL A 41 -1.91 11.31 -0.09
CA VAL A 41 -2.85 11.10 -1.18
C VAL A 41 -4.28 11.19 -0.68
N ALA A 42 -4.53 10.73 0.54
CA ALA A 42 -5.84 10.88 1.12
C ALA A 42 -6.23 12.34 1.37
N GLU A 43 -5.25 13.19 1.65
CA GLU A 43 -5.44 14.64 1.71
C GLU A 43 -5.89 15.17 0.33
N GLU A 44 -5.21 14.78 -0.75
CA GLU A 44 -5.57 15.16 -2.13
C GLU A 44 -6.96 14.64 -2.56
N VAL A 45 -7.29 13.39 -2.24
CA VAL A 45 -8.62 12.80 -2.52
C VAL A 45 -9.70 13.56 -1.74
N SER A 46 -9.47 13.85 -0.45
CA SER A 46 -10.44 14.58 0.37
C SER A 46 -10.64 16.03 -0.04
N ALA A 47 -9.60 16.73 -0.50
CA ALA A 47 -9.67 18.10 -0.99
C ALA A 47 -10.51 18.23 -2.28
N THR A 48 -10.67 17.13 -3.02
CA THR A 48 -11.49 17.08 -4.23
C THR A 48 -12.97 16.86 -3.90
N GLU A 49 -13.30 16.26 -2.75
CA GLU A 49 -14.68 15.97 -2.32
C GLU A 49 -15.42 17.19 -1.72
N GLU A 50 -14.70 18.19 -1.19
CA GLU A 50 -15.34 19.36 -0.52
C GLU A 50 -16.05 20.33 -1.50
N SER A 51 -15.84 20.20 -2.82
CA SER A 51 -16.42 21.10 -3.82
C SER A 51 -17.81 20.68 -4.35
N ALA A 52 -18.35 19.52 -3.98
CA ALA A 52 -19.62 19.02 -4.54
C ALA A 52 -20.69 18.83 -3.44
N THR A 53 -21.55 19.83 -3.25
CA THR A 53 -22.78 19.69 -2.46
C THR A 53 -23.98 19.36 -3.35
N PRO A 54 -24.76 18.31 -3.03
CA PRO A 54 -26.17 18.27 -3.38
C PRO A 54 -27.09 18.12 -2.16
N THR A 55 -28.17 18.91 -2.19
CA THR A 55 -29.27 18.94 -1.20
C THR A 55 -30.16 17.70 -1.31
N PRO A 56 -30.63 17.07 -0.20
CA PRO A 56 -31.36 15.81 -0.25
C PRO A 56 -32.89 15.99 -0.34
N THR A 57 -33.55 15.20 -1.18
CA THR A 57 -34.99 14.86 -1.07
C THR A 57 -35.16 13.35 -0.86
N LYS A 58 -36.13 13.01 -0.01
CA LYS A 58 -36.24 11.85 0.89
C LYS A 58 -36.95 10.61 0.31
N ALA A 59 -36.35 9.41 0.45
CA ALA A 59 -36.99 8.09 0.71
C ALA A 59 -35.91 7.00 0.99
N PRO A 60 -36.20 5.87 1.69
CA PRO A 60 -35.31 5.34 2.75
C PRO A 60 -34.41 4.12 2.41
N VAL A 61 -33.21 4.17 3.00
CA VAL A 61 -32.33 3.07 3.51
C VAL A 61 -31.63 2.13 2.50
N ASN A 62 -30.36 2.47 2.18
CA ASN A 62 -29.18 1.61 2.34
C ASN A 62 -27.95 2.54 2.47
N PRO A 63 -27.19 2.56 3.58
CA PRO A 63 -26.12 3.52 3.75
C PRO A 63 -24.85 3.00 3.05
N TYR A 64 -24.22 3.85 2.25
CA TYR A 64 -22.96 3.63 1.52
C TYR A 64 -23.10 3.03 0.12
N THR A 65 -23.59 3.88 -0.79
CA THR A 65 -23.06 3.95 -2.16
C THR A 65 -22.91 5.42 -2.52
N ASP A 66 -21.70 5.89 -2.75
CA ASP A 66 -21.50 6.88 -3.81
C ASP A 66 -20.16 6.59 -4.47
N ASN A 67 -20.23 6.34 -5.77
CA ASN A 67 -19.16 5.94 -6.67
C ASN A 67 -19.04 7.02 -7.74
N THR A 68 -17.82 7.37 -8.16
CA THR A 68 -17.63 8.08 -9.43
C THR A 68 -16.45 7.51 -10.20
N THR A 69 -16.81 6.94 -11.34
CA THR A 69 -16.00 6.35 -12.39
C THR A 69 -15.15 7.40 -13.12
N VAL A 70 -13.85 7.14 -13.33
CA VAL A 70 -13.13 7.72 -14.47
C VAL A 70 -12.22 6.68 -15.11
N SER A 71 -12.47 6.46 -16.41
CA SER A 71 -11.77 5.56 -17.31
C SER A 71 -10.59 6.28 -18.00
N GLY A 72 -9.46 5.57 -18.16
CA GLY A 72 -8.70 5.57 -19.42
C GLY A 72 -7.24 6.05 -19.37
N GLY A 73 -6.36 5.29 -20.04
CA GLY A 73 -5.13 5.84 -20.64
C GLY A 73 -3.87 4.99 -20.50
N SER A 74 -3.60 4.14 -21.49
CA SER A 74 -2.37 3.34 -21.67
C SER A 74 -1.19 4.17 -22.19
N VAL A 75 0.02 4.01 -21.64
CA VAL A 75 1.28 4.06 -22.42
C VAL A 75 2.44 3.28 -21.77
N ASN A 76 3.27 2.69 -22.65
CA ASN A 76 4.36 1.75 -22.42
C ASN A 76 5.71 2.42 -22.02
N GLY A 77 6.60 1.68 -21.33
CA GLY A 77 8.05 1.80 -21.57
C GLY A 77 9.02 1.58 -20.38
N GLY A 78 9.60 0.38 -20.30
CA GLY A 78 11.07 0.18 -20.27
C GLY A 78 11.93 0.56 -19.05
N ALA A 79 12.29 -0.48 -18.29
CA ALA A 79 13.65 -0.82 -17.79
C ALA A 79 14.42 0.10 -16.80
N SER A 80 14.63 -0.47 -15.61
CA SER A 80 15.93 -0.65 -14.92
C SER A 80 16.78 0.58 -14.61
N GLY A 81 16.82 0.95 -13.32
CA GLY A 81 17.93 1.70 -12.73
C GLY A 81 17.68 1.95 -11.25
N GLY A 82 18.47 1.33 -10.38
CA GLY A 82 18.38 1.57 -8.93
C GLY A 82 18.70 3.02 -8.61
N SER A 83 17.75 3.73 -8.01
CA SER A 83 17.94 5.01 -7.33
C SER A 83 17.12 5.00 -6.05
N TYR A 84 17.76 5.27 -4.91
CA TYR A 84 17.08 5.52 -3.65
C TYR A 84 16.48 6.92 -3.72
N ASP A 85 15.39 7.08 -4.48
CA ASP A 85 14.66 8.33 -4.56
C ASP A 85 13.70 8.45 -3.38
N SER A 86 13.78 9.58 -2.69
CA SER A 86 13.04 9.90 -1.49
C SER A 86 11.54 9.84 -1.71
N TYR A 87 10.85 9.04 -0.88
CA TYR A 87 9.38 8.92 -0.83
C TYR A 87 8.72 10.17 -0.24
N THR A 88 8.78 11.25 -1.00
CA THR A 88 7.92 12.44 -0.91
C THR A 88 7.80 12.87 -2.38
N THR A 89 6.70 12.71 -3.11
CA THR A 89 5.40 13.35 -2.91
C THR A 89 4.50 12.77 -4.02
N ASN A 90 3.26 12.41 -3.71
CA ASN A 90 2.16 12.08 -4.63
C ASN A 90 2.21 10.67 -5.26
N MET A 91 1.50 9.71 -4.64
CA MET A 91 1.13 8.47 -5.32
C MET A 91 0.26 8.82 -6.53
N ASN A 92 0.63 8.35 -7.72
CA ASN A 92 -0.21 8.50 -8.90
C ASN A 92 -1.18 7.30 -8.97
N PRO A 93 -2.50 7.48 -8.72
CA PRO A 93 -3.46 6.36 -8.75
C PRO A 93 -3.45 5.61 -10.09
N SER A 94 -3.15 6.31 -11.18
CA SER A 94 -3.05 5.73 -12.52
C SER A 94 -1.74 4.98 -12.78
N ALA A 95 -0.78 5.00 -11.86
CA ALA A 95 0.50 4.30 -12.02
C ALA A 95 0.37 2.78 -11.86
N ASN A 96 -0.68 2.30 -11.19
CA ASN A 96 -0.94 0.87 -11.10
C ASN A 96 -2.39 0.55 -11.51
N PRO A 97 -2.60 -0.14 -12.65
CA PRO A 97 -3.94 -0.49 -13.13
C PRO A 97 -4.66 -1.53 -12.25
N ASP A 98 -3.96 -2.15 -11.30
CA ASP A 98 -4.57 -3.07 -10.35
C ASP A 98 -5.31 -2.34 -9.22
N MET A 99 -5.21 -1.01 -9.13
CA MET A 99 -5.97 -0.22 -8.16
C MET A 99 -7.46 -0.24 -8.51
N VAL A 100 -8.28 -0.70 -7.57
CA VAL A 100 -9.74 -0.84 -7.73
C VAL A 100 -10.54 0.14 -6.89
N GLY A 101 -9.90 0.84 -5.97
CA GLY A 101 -10.56 1.85 -5.14
C GLY A 101 -9.70 2.37 -4.01
N TRP A 102 -10.35 3.01 -3.05
CA TRP A 102 -9.74 3.56 -1.84
C TRP A 102 -10.57 3.18 -0.62
N ILE A 103 -9.94 2.83 0.50
CA ILE A 103 -10.60 2.57 1.77
C ILE A 103 -10.17 3.61 2.79
N LYS A 104 -11.15 4.29 3.37
CA LYS A 104 -10.96 5.25 4.47
C LYS A 104 -11.97 4.95 5.56
N ILE A 105 -11.49 4.81 6.79
CA ILE A 105 -12.35 4.67 7.97
C ILE A 105 -12.07 5.85 8.89
N ASN A 106 -13.08 6.69 9.07
CA ASN A 106 -12.98 7.87 9.92
C ASN A 106 -12.56 7.50 11.35
N ASP A 107 -11.81 8.40 11.98
CA ASP A 107 -11.28 8.24 13.34
C ASP A 107 -10.33 7.04 13.53
N THR A 108 -9.78 6.51 12.43
CA THR A 108 -8.71 5.50 12.43
C THR A 108 -7.56 5.95 11.52
N VAL A 109 -6.46 5.20 11.52
CA VAL A 109 -5.35 5.43 10.58
C VAL A 109 -5.60 4.79 9.20
N ILE A 110 -6.72 4.06 9.03
CA ILE A 110 -7.02 3.34 7.79
C ILE A 110 -7.40 4.32 6.71
N ASN A 111 -6.51 4.45 5.72
CA ASN A 111 -6.64 5.42 4.64
C ASN A 111 -5.71 5.04 3.48
N TYR A 112 -6.12 4.04 2.69
CA TYR A 112 -5.22 3.31 1.80
C TYR A 112 -5.87 3.04 0.43
N PRO A 113 -5.07 2.91 -0.64
CA PRO A 113 -5.57 2.34 -1.88
C PRO A 113 -5.93 0.87 -1.67
N VAL A 114 -6.87 0.40 -2.48
CA VAL A 114 -7.29 -1.00 -2.52
C VAL A 114 -6.94 -1.58 -3.88
N MET A 115 -6.24 -2.70 -3.88
CA MET A 115 -5.70 -3.34 -5.08
C MET A 115 -6.43 -4.64 -5.41
N GLN A 116 -6.36 -5.11 -6.66
CA GLN A 116 -6.86 -6.44 -7.03
C GLN A 116 -6.11 -7.05 -8.21
N THR A 117 -5.76 -8.33 -8.07
CA THR A 117 -5.27 -9.20 -9.15
C THR A 117 -6.20 -10.38 -9.34
N LYS A 118 -7.09 -10.33 -10.34
CA LYS A 118 -8.07 -11.43 -10.62
C LYS A 118 -7.42 -12.80 -10.91
N LYS A 119 -6.14 -12.83 -11.33
CA LYS A 119 -5.42 -14.06 -11.72
C LYS A 119 -4.41 -14.58 -10.70
N ILE A 120 -3.89 -13.70 -9.85
CA ILE A 120 -2.85 -14.04 -8.87
C ILE A 120 -3.42 -13.70 -7.50
N PRO A 121 -4.04 -14.66 -6.81
CA PRO A 121 -4.50 -14.45 -5.45
C PRO A 121 -3.37 -13.97 -4.55
N ASP A 122 -3.70 -13.13 -3.57
CA ASP A 122 -2.79 -12.67 -2.52
C ASP A 122 -1.52 -11.94 -3.02
N TYR A 123 -1.49 -11.45 -4.27
CA TYR A 123 -0.32 -10.76 -4.81
C TYR A 123 0.13 -9.57 -3.95
N TYR A 124 -0.83 -8.77 -3.48
CA TYR A 124 -0.57 -7.60 -2.63
C TYR A 124 -0.42 -7.93 -1.14
N LEU A 125 -0.43 -9.22 -0.76
CA LEU A 125 -0.02 -9.62 0.59
C LEU A 125 1.44 -9.27 0.85
N ASN A 126 2.30 -9.37 -0.16
CA ASN A 126 3.74 -9.07 -0.05
C ASN A 126 4.21 -8.04 -1.08
N HIS A 127 3.31 -7.20 -1.61
CA HIS A 127 3.66 -6.17 -2.57
C HIS A 127 3.02 -4.83 -2.21
N ASP A 128 3.78 -3.74 -2.42
CA ASP A 128 3.28 -2.38 -2.28
C ASP A 128 2.44 -1.94 -3.50
N PHE A 129 1.94 -0.70 -3.46
CA PHE A 129 1.17 -0.11 -4.56
C PHE A 129 1.94 -0.10 -5.91
N TYR A 130 3.27 -0.07 -5.92
CA TYR A 130 4.06 -0.05 -7.14
C TYR A 130 4.53 -1.44 -7.57
N LYS A 131 4.02 -2.50 -6.94
CA LYS A 131 4.42 -3.90 -7.18
C LYS A 131 5.87 -4.19 -6.79
N ASN A 132 6.44 -3.43 -5.85
CA ASN A 132 7.69 -3.81 -5.20
C ASN A 132 7.38 -4.80 -4.07
N GLU A 133 8.29 -5.76 -3.83
CA GLU A 133 8.22 -6.62 -2.65
C GLU A 133 8.19 -5.77 -1.38
N SER A 134 7.19 -6.02 -0.53
CA SER A 134 7.00 -5.30 0.72
C SER A 134 6.41 -6.21 1.79
N VAL A 135 6.99 -6.18 2.99
CA VAL A 135 6.45 -6.92 4.14
C VAL A 135 5.18 -6.28 4.71
N TYR A 136 4.91 -5.04 4.34
CA TYR A 136 3.72 -4.28 4.73
C TYR A 136 2.54 -4.56 3.81
N GLY A 137 2.82 -4.96 2.56
CA GLY A 137 1.81 -5.21 1.54
C GLY A 137 0.95 -3.98 1.24
N CYS A 138 -0.26 -4.23 0.72
CA CYS A 138 -1.28 -3.22 0.47
C CYS A 138 -2.67 -3.85 0.62
N PRO A 139 -3.69 -3.15 1.14
CA PRO A 139 -5.05 -3.69 1.18
C PRO A 139 -5.52 -4.18 -0.20
N TYR A 140 -6.10 -5.37 -0.26
CA TYR A 140 -6.45 -6.00 -1.54
C TYR A 140 -7.74 -6.81 -1.52
N VAL A 141 -8.46 -6.80 -2.64
CA VAL A 141 -9.70 -7.55 -2.82
C VAL A 141 -9.39 -9.02 -3.11
N GLN A 142 -10.20 -9.92 -2.54
CA GLN A 142 -10.16 -11.34 -2.88
C GLN A 142 -10.27 -11.57 -4.40
N ALA A 143 -9.41 -12.42 -4.96
CA ALA A 143 -9.26 -12.54 -6.41
C ALA A 143 -10.53 -12.99 -7.17
N ASN A 144 -11.43 -13.72 -6.51
CA ASN A 144 -12.70 -14.20 -7.10
C ASN A 144 -13.87 -13.22 -6.92
N CYS A 145 -13.71 -12.12 -6.17
CA CYS A 145 -14.70 -11.06 -6.13
C CYS A 145 -14.62 -10.26 -7.43
N ASP A 146 -15.76 -9.79 -7.90
CA ASP A 146 -15.84 -8.79 -8.95
C ASP A 146 -16.22 -7.46 -8.33
N VAL A 147 -15.47 -6.40 -8.65
CA VAL A 147 -15.70 -5.03 -8.20
C VAL A 147 -16.40 -4.18 -9.26
N ASP A 148 -16.31 -4.58 -10.53
CA ASP A 148 -16.95 -3.90 -11.66
C ASP A 148 -18.42 -4.32 -11.79
N ALA A 149 -18.68 -5.61 -11.56
CA ALA A 149 -20.00 -6.17 -11.34
C ALA A 149 -20.05 -6.72 -9.90
N PRO A 150 -20.29 -5.85 -8.90
CA PRO A 150 -20.06 -6.16 -7.49
C PRO A 150 -20.63 -7.51 -7.07
N SER A 151 -19.75 -8.37 -6.57
CA SER A 151 -20.17 -9.57 -5.86
C SER A 151 -20.99 -9.19 -4.61
N ASP A 152 -21.94 -10.04 -4.22
CA ASP A 152 -22.78 -9.80 -3.03
C ASP A 152 -21.96 -9.53 -1.76
N ASN A 153 -20.76 -10.12 -1.69
CA ASN A 153 -19.79 -9.88 -0.63
C ASN A 153 -18.39 -9.64 -1.22
N VAL A 154 -17.88 -8.43 -1.05
CA VAL A 154 -16.51 -8.05 -1.44
C VAL A 154 -15.63 -8.13 -0.20
N ILE A 155 -14.64 -9.02 -0.22
CA ILE A 155 -13.72 -9.22 0.89
C ILE A 155 -12.42 -8.49 0.58
N ILE A 156 -12.00 -7.60 1.49
CA ILE A 156 -10.72 -6.91 1.45
C ILE A 156 -9.82 -7.47 2.56
N TYR A 157 -8.62 -7.88 2.20
CA TYR A 157 -7.58 -8.33 3.12
C TYR A 157 -6.54 -7.24 3.31
N ALA A 158 -5.95 -7.17 4.51
CA ALA A 158 -4.82 -6.33 4.85
C ALA A 158 -4.04 -6.98 5.99
N HIS A 159 -2.79 -6.58 6.19
CA HIS A 159 -2.01 -7.01 7.35
C HIS A 159 -2.52 -6.36 8.63
N HIS A 160 -2.26 -7.03 9.75
CA HIS A 160 -2.39 -6.43 11.07
C HIS A 160 -0.99 -5.98 11.54
N MET A 161 -0.71 -4.68 11.42
CA MET A 161 0.61 -4.14 11.72
C MET A 161 0.75 -3.78 13.21
N ASN A 162 1.94 -4.00 13.78
CA ASN A 162 2.23 -3.69 15.18
C ASN A 162 2.28 -2.18 15.48
N ASP A 163 2.49 -1.35 14.45
CA ASP A 163 2.45 0.11 14.56
C ASP A 163 1.04 0.70 14.37
N GLY A 164 0.05 -0.17 14.19
CA GLY A 164 -1.36 0.18 14.03
C GLY A 164 -1.78 0.54 12.60
N SER A 165 -0.87 0.49 11.63
CA SER A 165 -1.17 0.64 10.19
C SER A 165 -1.90 -0.55 9.59
#